data_AF-A0A927LIU8-F1
#
_entry.id   AF-A0A927LIU8-F1
#
_cell.length_a   1.000
_cell.length_b   1.000
_cell.length_c   1.000
_cell.angle_alpha   90.00
_cell.angle_beta   90.00
_cell.angle_gamma   90.00
#
_symmetry.space_group_name_H-M   'P 1'
#
loop_
_entity.id
_entity.type
_entity.pdbx_description
1 polymer ?
#
loop_
_entity_poly.entity_id
_entity_poly.type
_entity_poly.pdbx_seq_one_letter_code
_entity_poly.pdbx_strand_id
1 'polypeptide(L)'
;MIRKFLLLGLVVAQLTTSCSSDNADEVEVEVKSETLSDQIAELIKKPYSELSPAEQKVKLEAEANAMLTQMDKSKTSGAVEAIQNLGKLLDINSVDIFDGKNDNEIAEILNVSGVYGIYTWNSTNKIWVKTASTTELKFVFPAKISSITNNATLSSKAVSSDIKVKLIDTYGEWTYNPSTDEYTQNPSINDEFYLPTSVDAVLTIDNIQAATFATKASYSNGKEVPNESSFKMILNDGYTFEMSGIKGESNSAQSSFTYNDKNLVKFTAGSTAKIDALLEDDALVSYRGTANGLVELMDNFVIVVDTDIAGLANDEADLEKTLVQPAYNSSTYYAQINAYNKAYSEAIVKLQAKNTKMILVSKKDGTKIADLVQRSEEGYSYTNYSVWVNDNSTEGGYWNWNSNNNTGTLVQQYDEVLYLKFNDNTQVEMSAYFSTGFDDLEKKFEDFLKSFER
;
A
#
# COMPACT_ATOMS: atom_id res chain seq x y z
N MET A 1 -9.43 0.65 -22.52
CA MET A 1 -10.66 1.21 -23.13
C MET A 1 -10.66 2.68 -22.74
N ILE A 2 -10.24 3.58 -23.64
CA ILE A 2 -10.05 5.02 -23.35
C ILE A 2 -11.39 5.60 -22.88
N ARG A 3 -11.42 6.31 -21.74
CA ARG A 3 -12.67 6.81 -21.14
C ARG A 3 -13.31 7.86 -22.06
N LYS A 4 -14.60 7.69 -22.37
CA LYS A 4 -15.36 8.48 -23.37
C LYS A 4 -15.43 9.99 -23.12
N PHE A 5 -15.12 10.48 -21.92
CA PHE A 5 -15.26 11.90 -21.55
C PHE A 5 -14.14 12.81 -22.08
N LEU A 6 -12.88 12.34 -22.15
CA LEU A 6 -11.77 13.11 -22.74
C LEU A 6 -11.77 13.06 -24.29
N LEU A 7 -12.39 12.00 -24.84
CA LEU A 7 -12.68 11.86 -26.27
C LEU A 7 -13.49 13.04 -26.83
N LEU A 8 -14.40 13.61 -26.04
CA LEU A 8 -15.14 14.80 -26.43
C LEU A 8 -14.24 16.05 -26.48
N GLY A 9 -13.25 16.15 -25.59
CA GLY A 9 -12.33 17.28 -25.53
C GLY A 9 -11.40 17.36 -26.74
N LEU A 10 -10.90 16.22 -27.23
CA LEU A 10 -10.07 16.15 -28.43
C LEU A 10 -10.87 16.50 -29.70
N VAL A 11 -12.10 15.98 -29.79
CA VAL A 11 -13.03 16.29 -30.90
C VAL A 11 -13.44 17.77 -30.87
N VAL A 12 -13.69 18.35 -29.70
CA VAL A 12 -14.00 19.79 -29.56
C VAL A 12 -12.79 20.66 -29.89
N ALA A 13 -11.56 20.27 -29.51
CA ALA A 13 -10.34 21.00 -29.88
C ALA A 13 -10.05 20.96 -31.40
N GLN A 14 -10.36 19.84 -32.07
CA GLN A 14 -10.30 19.73 -33.53
C GLN A 14 -11.39 20.56 -34.24
N LEU A 15 -12.58 20.68 -33.64
CA LEU A 15 -13.67 21.50 -34.18
C LEU A 15 -13.45 23.01 -33.98
N THR A 16 -12.80 23.44 -32.89
CA THR A 16 -12.54 24.86 -32.62
C THR A 16 -11.31 25.40 -33.34
N THR A 17 -10.33 24.55 -33.66
CA THR A 17 -9.16 24.93 -34.50
C THR A 17 -9.48 24.92 -36.00
N SER A 18 -10.50 24.17 -36.43
CA SER A 18 -10.99 24.12 -37.83
C SER A 18 -11.88 25.32 -38.23
N CYS A 19 -12.46 26.06 -37.27
CA CYS A 19 -13.36 27.20 -37.55
C CYS A 19 -12.69 28.59 -37.44
N SER A 20 -11.38 28.70 -37.65
CA SER A 20 -10.65 29.98 -37.62
C SER A 20 -9.75 30.19 -38.84
N SER A 21 -10.35 30.22 -40.03
CA SER A 21 -9.93 31.08 -41.16
C SER A 21 -10.84 30.88 -42.37
N ASP A 22 -11.92 31.65 -42.47
CA ASP A 22 -12.54 31.91 -43.77
C ASP A 22 -11.82 33.10 -44.41
N ASN A 23 -10.85 32.80 -45.27
CA ASN A 23 -10.65 33.55 -46.51
C ASN A 23 -9.99 32.62 -47.53
N ALA A 24 -10.69 32.48 -48.65
CA ALA A 24 -10.43 31.55 -49.73
C ALA A 24 -9.02 31.65 -50.30
N ASP A 25 -8.39 30.49 -50.49
CA ASP A 25 -7.89 30.05 -51.80
C ASP A 25 -7.73 28.52 -51.78
N GLU A 26 -8.28 27.88 -52.81
CA GLU A 26 -8.31 26.43 -53.00
C GLU A 26 -6.88 25.86 -53.10
N VAL A 27 -6.47 25.13 -52.07
CA VAL A 27 -5.42 24.12 -52.17
C VAL A 27 -6.06 22.80 -51.76
N GLU A 28 -6.23 21.89 -52.72
CA GLU A 28 -6.52 20.48 -52.45
C GLU A 28 -5.35 19.91 -51.63
N VAL A 29 -5.44 20.05 -50.30
CA VAL A 29 -4.64 19.26 -49.38
C VAL A 29 -5.35 17.92 -49.27
N GLU A 30 -4.70 16.88 -49.78
CA GLU A 30 -5.08 15.49 -49.57
C GLU A 30 -5.11 15.22 -48.05
N VAL A 31 -6.28 15.37 -47.42
CA VAL A 31 -6.47 15.10 -46.00
C VAL A 31 -6.39 13.60 -45.81
N LYS A 32 -5.19 13.08 -45.55
CA LYS A 32 -5.06 11.79 -44.88
C LYS A 32 -5.73 11.93 -43.52
N SER A 33 -6.92 11.38 -43.37
CA SER A 33 -7.52 11.20 -42.07
C SER A 33 -6.65 10.20 -41.30
N GLU A 34 -5.66 10.68 -40.57
CA GLU A 34 -4.92 9.86 -39.62
C GLU A 34 -5.92 9.23 -38.65
N THR A 35 -5.74 7.94 -38.38
CA THR A 35 -6.60 7.28 -37.39
C THR A 35 -6.27 7.85 -36.01
N LEU A 36 -7.23 7.83 -35.09
CA LEU A 36 -7.02 8.28 -33.71
C LEU A 36 -5.81 7.57 -33.06
N SER A 37 -5.58 6.31 -33.42
CA SER A 37 -4.41 5.54 -32.99
C SER A 37 -3.09 6.10 -33.51
N ASP A 38 -3.06 6.57 -34.76
CA ASP A 38 -1.88 7.21 -35.36
C ASP A 38 -1.58 8.55 -34.67
N GLN A 39 -2.61 9.36 -34.42
CA GLN A 39 -2.49 10.63 -33.70
C GLN A 39 -1.97 10.45 -32.27
N ILE A 40 -2.46 9.44 -31.53
CA ILE A 40 -1.96 9.09 -30.21
C ILE A 40 -0.49 8.61 -30.29
N ALA A 41 -0.15 7.81 -31.31
CA ALA A 41 1.22 7.33 -31.51
C ALA A 41 2.21 8.46 -31.83
N GLU A 42 1.76 9.52 -32.52
CA GLU A 42 2.57 10.73 -32.70
C GLU A 42 2.69 11.56 -31.42
N LEU A 43 1.59 11.75 -30.68
CA LEU A 43 1.57 12.49 -29.41
C LEU A 43 2.53 11.89 -28.37
N ILE A 44 2.60 10.56 -28.27
CA ILE A 44 3.48 9.86 -27.32
C ILE A 44 4.97 10.18 -27.58
N LYS A 45 5.35 10.51 -28.82
CA LYS A 45 6.73 10.83 -29.20
C LYS A 45 7.15 12.26 -28.83
N LYS A 46 6.20 13.19 -28.68
CA LYS A 46 6.49 14.60 -28.39
C LYS A 46 6.81 14.81 -26.90
N PRO A 47 7.72 15.73 -26.52
CA PRO A 47 7.94 16.10 -25.12
C PRO A 47 6.69 16.78 -24.53
N TYR A 48 6.48 16.67 -23.21
CA TYR A 48 5.32 17.25 -22.54
C TYR A 48 5.34 18.79 -22.61
N SER A 49 6.52 19.40 -22.66
CA SER A 49 6.71 20.85 -22.79
C SER A 49 6.15 21.45 -24.09
N GLU A 50 6.01 20.64 -25.14
CA GLU A 50 5.48 21.06 -26.45
C GLU A 50 3.98 20.84 -26.61
N LEU A 51 3.33 20.23 -25.61
CA LEU A 51 1.93 19.84 -25.67
C LEU A 51 1.03 20.85 -24.94
N SER A 52 -0.15 21.11 -25.50
CA SER A 52 -1.22 21.81 -24.80
C SER A 52 -1.72 20.99 -23.60
N PRO A 53 -2.35 21.61 -22.58
CA PRO A 53 -2.91 20.88 -21.44
C PRO A 53 -3.87 19.75 -21.83
N ALA A 54 -4.62 19.89 -22.93
CA ALA A 54 -5.49 18.83 -23.44
C ALA A 54 -4.70 17.64 -24.03
N GLU A 55 -3.65 17.91 -24.80
CA GLU A 55 -2.77 16.88 -25.35
C GLU A 55 -1.95 16.18 -24.26
N GLN A 56 -1.51 16.91 -23.24
CA GLN A 56 -0.82 16.34 -22.07
C GLN A 56 -1.70 15.32 -21.34
N LYS A 57 -3.01 15.59 -21.18
CA LYS A 57 -3.97 14.66 -20.58
C LYS A 57 -4.12 13.38 -21.39
N VAL A 58 -4.25 13.51 -22.71
CA VAL A 58 -4.40 12.35 -23.62
C VAL A 58 -3.14 11.48 -23.61
N LYS A 59 -1.97 12.11 -23.66
CA LYS A 59 -0.69 11.40 -23.53
C LYS A 59 -0.55 10.71 -22.18
N LEU A 60 -0.91 11.39 -21.09
CA LEU A 60 -0.89 10.85 -19.73
C LEU A 60 -1.79 9.61 -19.61
N GLU A 61 -3.02 9.66 -20.12
CA GLU A 61 -3.94 8.53 -20.15
C GLU A 61 -3.39 7.35 -20.97
N ALA A 62 -2.76 7.62 -22.12
CA ALA A 62 -2.18 6.57 -22.96
C ALA A 62 -1.00 5.87 -22.27
N GLU A 63 -0.07 6.64 -21.68
CA GLU A 63 1.07 6.09 -20.94
C GLU A 63 0.61 5.35 -19.67
N ALA A 64 -0.37 5.86 -18.92
CA ALA A 64 -0.95 5.18 -17.75
C ALA A 64 -1.64 3.85 -18.11
N ASN A 65 -2.44 3.81 -19.19
CA ASN A 65 -3.08 2.58 -19.66
C ASN A 65 -2.05 1.50 -20.07
N ALA A 66 -0.92 1.90 -20.65
CA ALA A 66 0.16 0.97 -20.99
C ALA A 66 0.77 0.34 -19.74
N MET A 67 0.99 1.13 -18.68
CA MET A 67 1.41 0.64 -17.36
C MET A 67 0.43 -0.40 -16.81
N LEU A 68 -0.86 -0.04 -16.72
CA LEU A 68 -1.91 -0.89 -16.18
C LEU A 68 -2.00 -2.22 -16.94
N THR A 69 -1.83 -2.19 -18.27
CA THR A 69 -1.82 -3.40 -19.11
C THR A 69 -0.63 -4.32 -18.80
N GLN A 70 0.55 -3.78 -18.49
CA GLN A 70 1.68 -4.61 -18.07
C GLN A 70 1.47 -5.15 -16.67
N MET A 71 0.99 -4.32 -15.74
CA MET A 71 0.70 -4.75 -14.37
C MET A 71 -0.39 -5.83 -14.32
N ASP A 72 -1.37 -5.81 -15.22
CA ASP A 72 -2.41 -6.85 -15.32
C ASP A 72 -1.84 -8.24 -15.65
N LYS A 73 -0.71 -8.31 -16.36
CA LYS A 73 -0.07 -9.58 -16.70
C LYS A 73 0.63 -10.26 -15.52
N SER A 74 0.89 -9.56 -14.41
CA SER A 74 1.50 -10.19 -13.21
C SER A 74 0.55 -11.19 -12.55
N LYS A 75 -0.75 -11.06 -12.83
CA LYS A 75 -1.85 -11.84 -12.24
C LYS A 75 -1.82 -13.34 -12.61
N THR A 76 -1.09 -13.72 -13.64
CA THR A 76 -1.06 -15.11 -14.15
C THR A 76 0.20 -15.87 -13.78
N SER A 77 1.01 -15.34 -12.85
CA SER A 77 2.24 -16.00 -12.44
C SER A 77 1.94 -17.32 -11.71
N GLY A 78 2.42 -18.44 -12.25
CA GLY A 78 2.31 -19.74 -11.58
C GLY A 78 3.06 -19.77 -10.24
N ALA A 79 4.09 -18.93 -10.08
CA ALA A 79 4.80 -18.77 -8.81
C ALA A 79 3.90 -18.14 -7.74
N VAL A 80 3.14 -17.10 -8.08
CA VAL A 80 2.20 -16.44 -7.15
C VAL A 80 1.11 -17.41 -6.70
N GLU A 81 0.52 -18.17 -7.63
CA GLU A 81 -0.49 -19.19 -7.30
C GLU A 81 0.06 -20.23 -6.30
N ALA A 82 1.31 -20.67 -6.51
CA ALA A 82 1.97 -21.62 -5.61
C ALA A 82 2.22 -21.03 -4.21
N ILE A 83 2.70 -19.79 -4.09
CA ILE A 83 2.91 -19.14 -2.79
C ILE A 83 1.57 -18.98 -2.05
N GLN A 84 0.53 -18.52 -2.74
CA GLN A 84 -0.81 -18.41 -2.17
C GLN A 84 -1.36 -19.76 -1.71
N ASN A 85 -1.07 -20.84 -2.44
CA ASN A 85 -1.47 -22.17 -2.00
C ASN A 85 -0.65 -22.62 -0.79
N LEU A 86 0.66 -22.35 -0.73
CA LEU A 86 1.48 -22.66 0.44
C LEU A 86 0.90 -22.04 1.72
N GLY A 87 0.55 -20.75 1.70
CA GLY A 87 -0.11 -20.08 2.83
C GLY A 87 -1.39 -20.80 3.25
N LYS A 88 -2.27 -21.13 2.30
CA LYS A 88 -3.49 -21.90 2.59
C LYS A 88 -3.24 -23.27 3.22
N LEU A 89 -2.14 -23.93 2.88
CA LEU A 89 -1.80 -25.22 3.47
C LEU A 89 -1.24 -25.07 4.89
N LEU A 90 -0.53 -23.98 5.16
CA LEU A 90 -0.11 -23.59 6.52
C LEU A 90 -1.33 -23.23 7.40
N ASP A 91 -2.37 -22.61 6.84
CA ASP A 91 -3.64 -22.36 7.53
C ASP A 91 -4.37 -23.66 7.91
N ILE A 92 -4.37 -24.65 7.01
CA ILE A 92 -5.05 -25.93 7.23
C ILE A 92 -4.34 -26.72 8.33
N ASN A 93 -3.01 -26.71 8.30
CA ASN A 93 -2.20 -27.33 9.32
C ASN A 93 -0.96 -26.48 9.53
N SER A 94 -0.91 -25.80 10.68
CA SER A 94 0.24 -24.99 11.05
C SER A 94 1.47 -25.87 11.22
N VAL A 95 2.62 -25.31 10.84
CA VAL A 95 3.92 -25.95 11.03
C VAL A 95 4.62 -25.27 12.17
N ASP A 96 5.04 -26.06 13.15
CA ASP A 96 5.95 -25.60 14.17
C ASP A 96 7.38 -25.62 13.62
N ILE A 97 7.88 -24.44 13.29
CA ILE A 97 9.25 -24.20 12.86
C ILE A 97 10.11 -23.85 14.08
N PHE A 98 9.55 -23.66 15.27
CA PHE A 98 10.29 -23.15 16.43
C PHE A 98 10.20 -24.04 17.67
N ASP A 99 9.65 -25.24 17.53
CA ASP A 99 9.35 -26.18 18.61
C ASP A 99 8.55 -25.51 19.77
N GLY A 100 7.66 -24.56 19.44
CA GLY A 100 6.84 -23.84 20.43
C GLY A 100 6.00 -22.66 19.89
N LYS A 101 6.37 -22.06 18.74
CA LYS A 101 5.51 -21.07 18.05
C LYS A 101 4.65 -21.79 17.01
N ASN A 102 3.36 -21.91 17.34
CA ASN A 102 2.33 -22.31 16.38
C ASN A 102 2.00 -21.14 15.44
N ASP A 103 1.44 -21.47 14.27
CA ASP A 103 0.93 -20.50 13.28
C ASP A 103 2.04 -19.67 12.61
N ASN A 104 3.08 -20.35 12.11
CA ASN A 104 4.14 -19.71 11.32
C ASN A 104 3.68 -19.45 9.88
N GLU A 105 3.91 -18.23 9.39
CA GLU A 105 3.54 -17.77 8.06
C GLU A 105 4.76 -17.83 7.11
N ILE A 106 4.56 -17.45 5.85
CA ILE A 106 5.65 -17.44 4.86
C ILE A 106 6.71 -16.39 5.20
N ALA A 107 6.34 -15.27 5.85
CA ALA A 107 7.31 -14.30 6.34
C ALA A 107 8.27 -14.92 7.35
N GLU A 108 7.81 -15.74 8.30
CA GLU A 108 8.69 -16.43 9.24
C GLU A 108 9.64 -17.38 8.54
N ILE A 109 9.20 -18.10 7.50
CA ILE A 109 10.07 -18.98 6.69
C ILE A 109 11.27 -18.18 6.12
N LEU A 110 11.09 -16.89 5.81
CA LEU A 110 12.12 -16.02 5.24
C LEU A 110 12.87 -15.15 6.27
N ASN A 111 12.52 -15.25 7.56
CA ASN A 111 13.04 -14.40 8.64
C ASN A 111 13.66 -15.20 9.79
N VAL A 112 14.03 -16.46 9.57
CA VAL A 112 14.63 -17.33 10.59
C VAL A 112 15.96 -17.90 10.14
N SER A 113 16.81 -18.21 11.12
CA SER A 113 18.05 -18.93 10.86
C SER A 113 18.32 -20.02 11.90
N GLY A 114 18.95 -21.10 11.44
CA GLY A 114 19.37 -22.21 12.29
C GLY A 114 18.27 -23.22 12.60
N VAL A 115 17.04 -23.01 12.11
CA VAL A 115 15.98 -24.01 12.19
C VAL A 115 15.68 -24.58 10.81
N TYR A 116 15.98 -25.86 10.64
CA TYR A 116 15.92 -26.55 9.35
C TYR A 116 15.08 -27.83 9.43
N GLY A 117 14.42 -28.15 8.33
CA GLY A 117 13.50 -29.26 8.21
C GLY A 117 12.92 -29.35 6.80
N ILE A 118 12.54 -30.55 6.38
CA ILE A 118 11.83 -30.76 5.12
C ILE A 118 10.40 -31.16 5.47
N TYR A 119 9.46 -30.29 5.15
CA TYR A 119 8.03 -30.46 5.36
C TYR A 119 7.37 -30.86 4.05
N THR A 120 6.80 -32.05 4.00
CA THR A 120 6.08 -32.54 2.81
C THR A 120 4.59 -32.61 3.09
N TRP A 121 3.79 -31.95 2.26
CA TRP A 121 2.34 -31.94 2.40
C TRP A 121 1.76 -33.33 2.14
N ASN A 122 0.92 -33.83 3.05
CA ASN A 122 0.14 -35.05 2.85
C ASN A 122 -1.31 -34.67 2.55
N SER A 123 -1.67 -34.67 1.26
CA SER A 123 -3.01 -34.29 0.78
C SER A 123 -4.15 -35.15 1.35
N THR A 124 -3.88 -36.40 1.73
CA THR A 124 -4.89 -37.32 2.28
C THR A 124 -5.24 -36.97 3.72
N ASN A 125 -4.21 -36.77 4.54
CA ASN A 125 -4.36 -36.52 5.97
C ASN A 125 -4.48 -35.02 6.28
N LYS A 126 -4.18 -34.16 5.30
CA LYS A 126 -4.12 -32.70 5.42
C LYS A 126 -3.17 -32.23 6.52
N ILE A 127 -1.97 -32.82 6.54
CA ILE A 127 -0.92 -32.50 7.50
C ILE A 127 0.44 -32.36 6.81
N TRP A 128 1.34 -31.62 7.44
CA TRP A 128 2.75 -31.59 7.06
C TRP A 128 3.53 -32.73 7.71
N VAL A 129 4.26 -33.48 6.89
CA VAL A 129 5.17 -34.53 7.36
C VAL A 129 6.59 -33.98 7.40
N LYS A 130 7.12 -33.76 8.62
CA LYS A 130 8.48 -33.26 8.87
C LYS A 130 9.50 -34.38 8.73
N THR A 131 10.60 -34.11 8.03
CA THR A 131 11.83 -34.90 8.05
C THR A 131 13.02 -34.00 8.37
N ALA A 132 14.06 -34.57 8.97
CA ALA A 132 15.21 -33.78 9.43
C ALA A 132 16.00 -33.19 8.26
N SER A 133 16.44 -31.95 8.42
CA SER A 133 17.42 -31.28 7.55
C SER A 133 18.31 -30.41 8.43
N THR A 134 19.58 -30.31 8.07
CA THR A 134 20.57 -29.47 8.78
C THR A 134 21.08 -28.33 7.91
N THR A 135 20.58 -28.21 6.67
CA THR A 135 21.15 -27.31 5.65
C THR A 135 20.15 -26.35 5.04
N GLU A 136 18.86 -26.69 5.05
CA GLU A 136 17.79 -25.92 4.43
C GLU A 136 16.45 -26.16 5.14
N LEU A 137 15.59 -25.14 5.12
CA LEU A 137 14.19 -25.24 5.47
C LEU A 137 13.41 -25.35 4.16
N LYS A 138 12.67 -26.45 3.98
CA LYS A 138 12.06 -26.81 2.70
C LYS A 138 10.62 -27.26 2.86
N PHE A 139 9.75 -26.74 2.00
CA PHE A 139 8.35 -27.13 1.88
C PHE A 139 8.10 -27.77 0.52
N VAL A 140 7.50 -28.95 0.51
CA VAL A 140 7.16 -29.72 -0.70
C VAL A 140 5.64 -29.89 -0.76
N PHE A 141 5.00 -29.27 -1.74
CA PHE A 141 3.54 -29.06 -1.73
C PHE A 141 2.94 -28.97 -3.15
N PRO A 142 1.61 -29.04 -3.32
CA PRO A 142 0.97 -28.83 -4.60
C PRO A 142 1.04 -27.36 -5.02
N ALA A 143 1.46 -27.06 -6.24
CA ALA A 143 1.51 -25.68 -6.73
C ALA A 143 0.13 -25.01 -6.84
N LYS A 144 -0.96 -25.79 -6.87
CA LYS A 144 -2.33 -25.30 -7.10
C LYS A 144 -3.30 -25.91 -6.11
N ILE A 145 -4.31 -25.14 -5.71
CA ILE A 145 -5.38 -25.57 -4.80
C ILE A 145 -6.14 -26.79 -5.35
N SER A 146 -6.35 -26.83 -6.67
CA SER A 146 -7.05 -27.93 -7.33
C SER A 146 -6.20 -29.20 -7.49
N SER A 147 -4.91 -29.15 -7.15
CA SER A 147 -3.98 -30.26 -7.28
C SER A 147 -3.74 -30.94 -5.93
N ILE A 148 -3.58 -32.26 -5.95
CA ILE A 148 -3.15 -33.04 -4.79
C ILE A 148 -1.69 -33.52 -4.92
N THR A 149 -1.07 -33.28 -6.08
CA THR A 149 0.30 -33.71 -6.39
C THR A 149 1.28 -32.65 -5.93
N ASN A 150 2.23 -33.05 -5.09
CA ASN A 150 3.32 -32.17 -4.67
C ASN A 150 4.31 -31.98 -5.81
N ASN A 151 4.18 -30.87 -6.52
CA ASN A 151 5.06 -30.51 -7.63
C ASN A 151 5.74 -29.14 -7.43
N ALA A 152 5.44 -28.44 -6.34
CA ALA A 152 6.15 -27.25 -5.92
C ALA A 152 7.12 -27.55 -4.77
N THR A 153 8.22 -26.81 -4.74
CA THR A 153 9.17 -26.82 -3.62
C THR A 153 9.61 -25.40 -3.33
N LEU A 154 9.39 -24.91 -2.11
CA LEU A 154 10.05 -23.71 -1.59
C LEU A 154 11.18 -24.17 -0.67
N SER A 155 12.43 -23.88 -1.02
CA SER A 155 13.58 -24.12 -0.15
C SER A 155 14.21 -22.79 0.25
N SER A 156 14.63 -22.66 1.50
CA SER A 156 15.26 -21.48 2.07
C SER A 156 16.51 -21.86 2.86
N LYS A 157 17.52 -21.00 2.78
CA LYS A 157 18.77 -21.13 3.52
C LYS A 157 19.15 -19.78 4.10
N ALA A 158 19.51 -19.78 5.38
CA ALA A 158 19.78 -18.57 6.13
C ALA A 158 21.22 -18.51 6.68
N VAL A 159 21.71 -17.30 6.89
CA VAL A 159 22.94 -17.02 7.63
C VAL A 159 22.53 -16.38 8.94
N SER A 160 22.81 -17.04 10.08
CA SER A 160 22.42 -16.53 11.39
C SER A 160 23.14 -15.24 11.76
N SER A 161 22.43 -14.33 12.41
CA SER A 161 23.01 -13.26 13.22
C SER A 161 23.36 -13.76 14.61
N ASP A 162 23.92 -12.88 15.44
CA ASP A 162 24.09 -13.05 16.88
C ASP A 162 22.85 -12.60 17.69
N ILE A 163 21.84 -12.04 17.03
CA ILE A 163 20.60 -11.61 17.69
C ILE A 163 19.73 -12.83 17.96
N LYS A 164 19.38 -12.99 19.23
CA LYS A 164 18.62 -14.12 19.74
C LYS A 164 17.25 -13.66 20.20
N VAL A 165 16.21 -14.21 19.59
CA VAL A 165 14.83 -14.05 20.03
C VAL A 165 14.49 -15.20 20.98
N LYS A 166 13.87 -14.88 22.10
CA LYS A 166 13.38 -15.88 23.06
C LYS A 166 11.86 -15.96 22.96
N LEU A 167 11.35 -17.15 22.73
CA LEU A 167 9.93 -17.44 22.72
C LEU A 167 9.57 -18.09 24.06
N ILE A 168 8.57 -17.53 24.73
CA ILE A 168 8.00 -18.12 25.95
C ILE A 168 6.94 -19.13 25.50
N ASP A 169 7.23 -20.42 25.67
CA ASP A 169 6.31 -21.50 25.33
C ASP A 169 5.26 -21.69 26.44
N THR A 170 5.71 -21.96 27.66
CA THR A 170 4.83 -22.12 28.82
C THR A 170 5.22 -21.17 29.93
N TYR A 171 4.23 -20.47 30.47
CA TYR A 171 4.41 -19.72 31.69
C TYR A 171 4.42 -20.65 32.91
N GLY A 172 5.45 -20.57 33.74
CA GLY A 172 5.55 -21.33 34.98
C GLY A 172 4.63 -20.81 36.09
N GLU A 173 4.87 -21.27 37.32
CA GLU A 173 4.07 -20.87 38.48
C GLU A 173 4.28 -19.39 38.84
N TRP A 174 3.19 -18.74 39.24
CA TRP A 174 3.23 -17.39 39.78
C TRP A 174 4.02 -17.36 41.09
N THR A 175 5.11 -16.61 41.10
CA THR A 175 5.92 -16.41 42.29
C THR A 175 5.71 -14.99 42.80
N TYR A 176 5.32 -14.85 44.07
CA TYR A 176 5.19 -13.55 44.71
C TYR A 176 6.56 -13.05 45.18
N ASN A 177 6.94 -11.84 44.78
CA ASN A 177 8.15 -11.18 45.25
C ASN A 177 7.81 -10.17 46.38
N PRO A 178 8.08 -10.50 47.65
CA PRO A 178 7.74 -9.63 48.78
C PRO A 178 8.59 -8.35 48.85
N SER A 179 9.65 -8.22 48.04
CA SER A 179 10.51 -7.02 48.02
C SER A 179 10.01 -5.95 47.04
N THR A 180 9.26 -6.35 46.01
CA THR A 180 8.69 -5.45 44.99
C THR A 180 7.16 -5.38 45.05
N ASP A 181 6.53 -6.21 45.89
CA ASP A 181 5.06 -6.36 46.03
C ASP A 181 4.36 -6.76 44.72
N GLU A 182 5.05 -7.54 43.90
CA GLU A 182 4.59 -7.95 42.57
C GLU A 182 4.59 -9.48 42.43
N TYR A 183 3.62 -9.98 41.67
CA TYR A 183 3.61 -11.37 41.20
C TYR A 183 4.34 -11.45 39.87
N THR A 184 5.37 -12.29 39.79
CA THR A 184 6.10 -12.56 38.55
C THR A 184 5.90 -14.01 38.14
N GLN A 185 5.61 -14.22 36.86
CA GLN A 185 5.53 -15.55 36.29
C GLN A 185 6.86 -15.88 35.62
N ASN A 186 7.58 -16.88 36.14
CA ASN A 186 8.83 -17.32 35.51
C ASN A 186 8.49 -18.31 34.39
N PRO A 187 8.88 -18.07 33.13
CA PRO A 187 8.63 -19.04 32.05
C PRO A 187 9.38 -20.34 32.33
N SER A 188 8.70 -21.48 32.15
CA SER A 188 9.23 -22.82 32.45
C SER A 188 9.98 -23.43 31.26
N ILE A 189 9.65 -23.01 30.04
CA ILE A 189 10.33 -23.38 28.80
C ILE A 189 10.51 -22.11 27.97
N ASN A 190 11.74 -21.87 27.53
CA ASN A 190 12.05 -20.82 26.57
C ASN A 190 12.71 -21.48 25.36
N ASP A 191 12.10 -21.31 24.20
CA ASP A 191 12.77 -21.60 22.94
C ASP A 191 13.57 -20.38 22.50
N GLU A 192 14.63 -20.63 21.74
CA GLU A 192 15.47 -19.57 21.23
C GLU A 192 15.84 -19.85 19.77
N PHE A 193 15.72 -18.80 18.96
CA PHE A 193 16.19 -18.83 17.58
C PHE A 193 16.99 -17.58 17.26
N TYR A 194 17.83 -17.68 16.23
CA TYR A 194 18.61 -16.55 15.75
C TYR A 194 17.90 -15.89 14.57
N LEU A 195 17.86 -14.57 14.58
CA LEU A 195 17.44 -13.81 13.40
C LEU A 195 18.47 -13.98 12.28
N PRO A 196 18.08 -14.02 11.00
CA PRO A 196 19.01 -14.13 9.89
C PRO A 196 19.62 -12.77 9.53
N THR A 197 20.92 -12.74 9.20
CA THR A 197 21.52 -11.61 8.46
C THR A 197 21.20 -11.66 6.97
N SER A 198 20.93 -12.86 6.43
CA SER A 198 20.43 -13.05 5.08
C SER A 198 19.69 -14.37 4.93
N VAL A 199 18.66 -14.40 4.08
CA VAL A 199 18.00 -15.63 3.63
C VAL A 199 17.93 -15.63 2.12
N ASP A 200 18.36 -16.73 1.50
CA ASP A 200 18.12 -17.01 0.09
C ASP A 200 17.10 -18.16 -0.01
N ALA A 201 16.01 -17.94 -0.75
CA ALA A 201 15.01 -18.95 -1.01
C ALA A 201 14.70 -19.11 -2.49
N VAL A 202 14.37 -20.33 -2.89
CA VAL A 202 14.06 -20.71 -4.26
C VAL A 202 12.75 -21.50 -4.27
N LEU A 203 11.79 -21.01 -5.06
CA LEU A 203 10.58 -21.75 -5.41
C LEU A 203 10.81 -22.45 -6.76
N THR A 204 10.57 -23.76 -6.80
CA THR A 204 10.49 -24.52 -8.05
C THR A 204 9.09 -25.09 -8.24
N ILE A 205 8.66 -25.21 -9.48
CA ILE A 205 7.45 -25.92 -9.90
C ILE A 205 7.85 -26.89 -11.01
N ASP A 206 7.49 -28.16 -10.87
CA ASP A 206 7.92 -29.23 -11.79
C ASP A 206 9.45 -29.27 -11.97
N ASN A 207 10.18 -28.98 -10.88
CA ASN A 207 11.65 -28.85 -10.82
C ASN A 207 12.25 -27.72 -11.66
N ILE A 208 11.44 -26.77 -12.14
CA ILE A 208 11.88 -25.56 -12.84
C ILE A 208 11.79 -24.39 -11.87
N GLN A 209 12.80 -23.53 -11.83
CA GLN A 209 12.78 -22.32 -11.00
C GLN A 209 11.60 -21.42 -11.40
N ALA A 210 10.72 -21.17 -10.43
CA ALA A 210 9.53 -20.34 -10.57
C ALA A 210 9.72 -18.96 -9.91
N ALA A 211 10.42 -18.91 -8.77
CA ALA A 211 10.79 -17.66 -8.12
C ALA A 211 12.07 -17.80 -7.29
N THR A 212 12.71 -16.66 -7.01
CA THR A 212 13.77 -16.53 -6.00
C THR A 212 13.43 -15.41 -5.06
N PHE A 213 13.78 -15.58 -3.79
CA PHE A 213 13.64 -14.59 -2.73
C PHE A 213 14.99 -14.39 -2.07
N ALA A 214 15.32 -13.15 -1.77
CA ALA A 214 16.50 -12.80 -1.00
C ALA A 214 16.11 -11.77 0.05
N THR A 215 16.39 -12.06 1.31
CA THR A 215 16.27 -11.11 2.42
C THR A 215 17.66 -10.80 2.96
N LYS A 216 17.85 -9.56 3.41
CA LYS A 216 19.04 -9.16 4.16
C LYS A 216 18.62 -8.29 5.33
N ALA A 217 19.30 -8.45 6.44
CA ALA A 217 19.12 -7.64 7.62
C ALA A 217 20.46 -7.37 8.31
N SER A 218 20.61 -6.16 8.84
CA SER A 218 21.73 -5.75 9.68
C SER A 218 21.19 -5.27 11.01
N TYR A 219 21.72 -5.82 12.10
CA TYR A 219 21.28 -5.52 13.46
C TYR A 219 22.36 -4.77 14.23
N SER A 220 21.96 -4.00 15.23
CA SER A 220 22.90 -3.34 16.14
C SER A 220 22.38 -3.34 17.56
N ASN A 221 23.30 -3.15 18.52
CA ASN A 221 22.98 -2.95 19.93
C ASN A 221 22.14 -4.08 20.55
N GLY A 222 22.20 -5.30 20.00
CA GLY A 222 21.40 -6.43 20.48
C GLY A 222 19.89 -6.30 20.24
N LYS A 223 19.43 -5.32 19.46
CA LYS A 223 18.00 -5.11 19.18
C LYS A 223 17.51 -6.08 18.09
N GLU A 224 16.29 -6.59 18.27
CA GLU A 224 15.60 -7.47 17.30
C GLU A 224 15.13 -6.72 16.04
N VAL A 225 15.02 -5.39 16.11
CA VAL A 225 14.65 -4.56 14.96
C VAL A 225 15.92 -4.20 14.17
N PRO A 226 16.01 -4.55 12.87
CA PRO A 226 17.19 -4.25 12.07
C PRO A 226 17.36 -2.74 11.82
N ASN A 227 18.62 -2.33 11.68
CA ASN A 227 18.99 -1.01 11.17
C ASN A 227 18.85 -0.92 9.66
N GLU A 228 19.16 -2.01 8.96
CA GLU A 228 19.02 -2.10 7.51
C GLU A 228 18.27 -3.38 7.19
N SER A 229 17.30 -3.29 6.30
CA SER A 229 16.57 -4.45 5.80
C SER A 229 16.41 -4.35 4.29
N SER A 230 16.39 -5.50 3.61
CA SER A 230 15.99 -5.57 2.21
C SER A 230 15.31 -6.88 1.91
N PHE A 231 14.38 -6.84 0.97
CA PHE A 231 13.72 -8.00 0.39
C PHE A 231 13.75 -7.85 -1.13
N LYS A 232 14.06 -8.94 -1.83
CA LYS A 232 14.03 -9.02 -3.28
C LYS A 232 13.36 -10.31 -3.69
N MET A 233 12.34 -10.21 -4.53
CA MET A 233 11.71 -11.32 -5.20
C MET A 233 11.90 -11.19 -6.71
N ILE A 234 12.24 -12.29 -7.37
CA ILE A 234 12.27 -12.40 -8.83
C ILE A 234 11.36 -13.56 -9.23
N LEU A 235 10.40 -13.30 -10.12
CA LEU A 235 9.53 -14.29 -10.72
C LEU A 235 10.05 -14.68 -12.12
N ASN A 236 9.90 -15.95 -12.48
CA ASN A 236 10.41 -16.48 -13.76
C ASN A 236 9.72 -15.92 -15.02
N ASP A 237 8.59 -15.23 -14.84
CA ASP A 237 7.83 -14.55 -15.88
C ASP A 237 8.26 -13.08 -16.09
N GLY A 238 9.33 -12.65 -15.41
CA GLY A 238 10.01 -11.37 -15.66
C GLY A 238 9.71 -10.27 -14.65
N TYR A 239 8.88 -10.52 -13.63
CA TYR A 239 8.63 -9.55 -12.57
C TYR A 239 9.70 -9.59 -11.49
N THR A 240 10.11 -8.41 -11.04
CA THR A 240 11.00 -8.27 -9.87
C THR A 240 10.40 -7.24 -8.92
N PHE A 241 10.30 -7.62 -7.65
CA PHE A 241 9.91 -6.74 -6.56
C PHE A 241 11.07 -6.60 -5.57
N GLU A 242 11.43 -5.37 -5.24
CA GLU A 242 12.51 -5.05 -4.31
C GLU A 242 12.02 -4.03 -3.30
N MET A 243 12.36 -4.21 -2.04
CA MET A 243 12.20 -3.20 -1.00
C MET A 243 13.45 -3.15 -0.13
N SER A 244 13.77 -1.98 0.39
CA SER A 244 14.85 -1.80 1.35
C SER A 244 14.58 -0.63 2.28
N GLY A 245 15.00 -0.77 3.54
CA GLY A 245 14.92 0.24 4.57
C GLY A 245 16.27 0.47 5.23
N ILE A 246 16.55 1.72 5.58
CA ILE A 246 17.67 2.11 6.44
C ILE A 246 17.08 2.96 7.56
N LYS A 247 17.41 2.60 8.80
CA LYS A 247 17.03 3.29 10.03
C LYS A 247 18.26 3.92 10.64
N GLY A 248 18.20 5.21 10.93
CA GLY A 248 19.32 5.99 11.48
C GLY A 248 18.97 7.46 11.69
N GLU A 249 19.98 8.34 11.74
CA GLU A 249 19.78 9.80 11.80
C GLU A 249 19.01 10.35 10.58
N SER A 250 19.09 9.64 9.45
CA SER A 250 18.21 9.83 8.30
C SER A 250 17.72 8.47 7.88
N ASN A 251 16.40 8.29 7.92
CA ASN A 251 15.77 7.04 7.52
C ASN A 251 15.48 7.12 6.03
N SER A 252 15.60 6.00 5.34
CA SER A 252 15.19 5.89 3.95
C SER A 252 14.48 4.58 3.72
N ALA A 253 13.40 4.63 2.93
CA ALA A 253 12.74 3.45 2.41
C ALA A 253 12.75 3.53 0.88
N GLN A 254 13.00 2.41 0.24
CA GLN A 254 12.89 2.26 -1.20
C GLN A 254 12.06 1.02 -1.49
N SER A 255 11.20 1.11 -2.49
CA SER A 255 10.45 -0.01 -3.04
C SER A 255 10.43 0.10 -4.55
N SER A 256 10.52 -1.00 -5.28
CA SER A 256 10.57 -1.03 -6.73
C SER A 256 9.90 -2.28 -7.25
N PHE A 257 8.98 -2.11 -8.19
CA PHE A 257 8.33 -3.19 -8.92
C PHE A 257 8.60 -3.00 -10.41
N THR A 258 9.20 -4.01 -11.04
CA THR A 258 9.66 -3.97 -12.43
C THR A 258 9.19 -5.18 -13.21
N TYR A 259 9.17 -5.05 -14.54
CA TYR A 259 8.91 -6.14 -15.48
C TYR A 259 9.92 -6.10 -16.62
N ASN A 260 10.69 -7.18 -16.81
CA ASN A 260 11.78 -7.24 -17.79
C ASN A 260 12.69 -6.00 -17.72
N ASP A 261 13.16 -5.69 -16.51
CA ASP A 261 14.01 -4.54 -16.15
C ASP A 261 13.39 -3.15 -16.38
N LYS A 262 12.12 -3.06 -16.78
CA LYS A 262 11.40 -1.78 -16.91
C LYS A 262 10.70 -1.43 -15.61
N ASN A 263 10.85 -0.18 -15.18
CA ASN A 263 10.13 0.31 -14.00
C ASN A 263 8.63 0.26 -14.25
N LEU A 264 7.87 -0.25 -13.30
CA LEU A 264 6.41 -0.11 -13.26
C LEU A 264 6.05 0.92 -12.21
N VAL A 265 6.50 0.69 -10.98
CA VAL A 265 6.35 1.62 -9.85
C VAL A 265 7.60 1.56 -9.01
N LYS A 266 8.16 2.71 -8.66
CA LYS A 266 9.24 2.81 -7.68
C LYS A 266 8.94 3.93 -6.71
N PHE A 267 9.09 3.63 -5.44
CA PHE A 267 8.94 4.55 -4.33
C PHE A 267 10.30 4.75 -3.67
N THR A 268 10.61 5.99 -3.31
CA THR A 268 11.75 6.33 -2.47
C THR A 268 11.29 7.38 -1.49
N ALA A 269 11.39 7.11 -0.20
CA ALA A 269 11.14 8.07 0.85
C ALA A 269 12.38 8.27 1.71
N GLY A 270 12.58 9.50 2.14
CA GLY A 270 13.52 9.88 3.18
C GLY A 270 12.81 10.60 4.30
N SER A 271 13.20 10.35 5.55
CA SER A 271 12.63 11.02 6.72
C SER A 271 13.71 11.32 7.76
N THR A 272 13.61 12.50 8.37
CA THR A 272 14.45 12.90 9.52
C THR A 272 13.82 12.53 10.88
N ALA A 273 12.69 11.80 10.88
CA ALA A 273 12.04 11.36 12.10
C ALA A 273 12.91 10.39 12.92
N LYS A 274 12.86 10.46 14.24
CA LYS A 274 13.62 9.54 15.11
C LYS A 274 12.80 8.29 15.40
N ILE A 275 12.86 7.31 14.49
CA ILE A 275 12.01 6.10 14.53
C ILE A 275 12.15 5.33 15.86
N ASP A 276 13.37 5.12 16.36
CA ASP A 276 13.56 4.43 17.64
C ASP A 276 12.89 5.17 18.82
N ALA A 277 12.95 6.49 18.84
CA ALA A 277 12.32 7.29 19.89
C ALA A 277 10.79 7.31 19.77
N LEU A 278 10.26 7.26 18.55
CA LEU A 278 8.82 7.14 18.29
C LEU A 278 8.24 5.79 18.75
N LEU A 279 9.07 4.74 18.83
CA LEU A 279 8.66 3.42 19.31
C LEU A 279 8.67 3.31 20.84
N GLU A 280 9.31 4.26 21.54
CA GLU A 280 9.56 4.20 22.98
C GLU A 280 8.64 5.13 23.82
N ASP A 281 7.98 6.15 23.23
CA ASP A 281 7.20 7.15 23.96
C ASP A 281 5.96 7.66 23.17
N ASP A 282 4.79 7.65 23.80
CA ASP A 282 3.50 8.12 23.25
C ASP A 282 3.42 9.66 23.09
N ALA A 283 4.34 10.43 23.69
CA ALA A 283 4.42 11.88 23.53
C ALA A 283 5.17 12.27 22.23
N LEU A 284 4.61 11.82 21.11
CA LEU A 284 5.19 11.74 19.75
C LEU A 284 5.57 13.06 19.05
N VAL A 285 5.56 14.23 19.70
CA VAL A 285 5.66 15.53 18.98
C VAL A 285 7.11 15.93 18.68
N SER A 286 8.07 15.65 19.58
CA SER A 286 9.47 16.11 19.46
C SER A 286 10.35 15.26 18.53
N TYR A 287 9.86 14.07 18.15
CA TYR A 287 10.59 13.10 17.33
C TYR A 287 10.14 13.09 15.86
N ARG A 288 9.19 13.97 15.50
CA ARG A 288 8.72 14.19 14.12
C ARG A 288 9.73 15.06 13.35
N GLY A 289 9.93 14.72 12.08
CA GLY A 289 10.85 15.41 11.18
C GLY A 289 10.15 15.91 9.92
N THR A 290 10.88 16.00 8.82
CA THR A 290 10.36 16.21 7.47
C THR A 290 10.39 14.89 6.71
N ALA A 291 9.46 14.68 5.79
CA ALA A 291 9.54 13.57 4.85
C ALA A 291 9.57 14.07 3.40
N ASN A 292 10.44 13.47 2.61
CA ASN A 292 10.48 13.66 1.18
C ASN A 292 10.21 12.32 0.51
N GLY A 293 9.36 12.32 -0.51
CA GLY A 293 8.97 11.15 -1.27
C GLY A 293 9.17 11.36 -2.76
N LEU A 294 9.52 10.28 -3.44
CA LEU A 294 9.60 10.19 -4.89
C LEU A 294 8.81 8.94 -5.32
N VAL A 295 7.77 9.13 -6.12
CA VAL A 295 7.03 8.02 -6.75
C VAL A 295 7.29 8.06 -8.25
N GLU A 296 8.14 7.18 -8.75
CA GLU A 296 8.34 6.99 -10.17
C GLU A 296 7.27 6.03 -10.71
N LEU A 297 6.46 6.51 -11.65
CA LEU A 297 5.44 5.71 -12.34
C LEU A 297 5.94 5.47 -13.76
N MET A 298 6.20 4.20 -14.08
CA MET A 298 6.96 3.80 -15.26
C MET A 298 8.33 4.49 -15.36
N ASP A 299 8.92 4.51 -16.56
CA ASP A 299 10.09 5.31 -16.89
C ASP A 299 9.73 6.78 -17.25
N ASN A 300 8.43 7.13 -17.23
CA ASN A 300 7.92 8.36 -17.84
C ASN A 300 7.58 9.47 -16.85
N PHE A 301 7.19 9.12 -15.62
CA PHE A 301 6.64 10.07 -14.67
C PHE A 301 7.29 9.98 -13.30
N VAL A 302 7.26 11.11 -12.61
CA VAL A 302 7.64 11.17 -11.21
C VAL A 302 6.68 12.07 -10.46
N ILE A 303 6.16 11.59 -9.33
CA ILE A 303 5.48 12.38 -8.33
C ILE A 303 6.52 12.75 -7.28
N VAL A 304 6.73 14.04 -7.09
CA VAL A 304 7.59 14.56 -6.03
C VAL A 304 6.70 14.96 -4.88
N VAL A 305 7.00 14.45 -3.68
CA VAL A 305 6.28 14.73 -2.43
C VAL A 305 7.25 15.38 -1.45
N ASP A 306 6.84 16.50 -0.89
CA ASP A 306 7.55 17.21 0.18
C ASP A 306 6.54 17.52 1.28
N THR A 307 6.78 16.98 2.48
CA THR A 307 5.86 17.08 3.62
C THR A 307 6.58 17.54 4.87
N ASP A 308 6.09 18.63 5.46
CA ASP A 308 6.39 19.06 6.83
C ASP A 308 5.48 18.30 7.81
N ILE A 309 5.94 17.14 8.27
CA ILE A 309 5.17 16.29 9.20
C ILE A 309 4.97 17.00 10.54
N ALA A 310 5.98 17.76 11.00
CA ALA A 310 5.88 18.49 12.27
C ALA A 310 4.86 19.65 12.17
N GLY A 311 4.86 20.39 11.06
CA GLY A 311 3.88 21.43 10.77
C GLY A 311 2.45 20.88 10.70
N LEU A 312 2.24 19.82 9.92
CA LEU A 312 0.95 19.16 9.78
C LEU A 312 0.40 18.68 11.13
N ALA A 313 1.24 18.01 11.92
CA ALA A 313 0.90 17.52 13.24
C ALA A 313 0.43 18.62 14.21
N ASN A 314 1.14 19.75 14.23
CA ASN A 314 0.79 20.87 15.10
C ASN A 314 -0.55 21.48 14.67
N ASP A 315 -0.77 21.63 13.37
CA ASP A 315 -2.02 22.13 12.83
C ASP A 315 -3.20 21.19 13.12
N GLU A 316 -3.01 19.87 13.04
CA GLU A 316 -4.03 18.86 13.39
C GLU A 316 -4.39 18.92 14.88
N ALA A 317 -3.38 19.00 15.76
CA ALA A 317 -3.61 19.14 17.19
C ALA A 317 -4.34 20.45 17.56
N ASP A 318 -4.16 21.53 16.80
CA ASP A 318 -4.90 22.77 16.98
C ASP A 318 -6.31 22.70 16.37
N LEU A 319 -6.50 21.96 15.28
CA LEU A 319 -7.81 21.65 14.73
C LEU A 319 -8.67 20.90 15.75
N GLU A 320 -8.13 19.86 16.39
CA GLU A 320 -8.85 19.08 17.42
C GLU A 320 -9.32 19.93 18.61
N LYS A 321 -8.55 20.96 18.99
CA LYS A 321 -8.94 21.89 20.06
C LYS A 321 -10.02 22.88 19.63
N THR A 322 -10.04 23.26 18.35
CA THR A 322 -10.90 24.33 17.83
C THR A 322 -12.22 23.80 17.26
N LEU A 323 -12.18 22.64 16.62
CA LEU A 323 -13.35 21.97 16.05
C LEU A 323 -13.82 20.88 17.01
N VAL A 324 -14.66 21.28 17.97
CA VAL A 324 -15.19 20.39 19.00
C VAL A 324 -16.23 19.45 18.42
N GLN A 325 -16.06 18.14 18.66
CA GLN A 325 -17.02 17.13 18.25
C GLN A 325 -18.37 17.36 18.95
N PRO A 326 -19.51 17.28 18.23
CA PRO A 326 -20.81 17.45 18.85
C PRO A 326 -21.07 16.33 19.87
N ALA A 327 -21.64 16.71 21.01
CA ALA A 327 -21.89 15.79 22.10
C ALA A 327 -23.08 14.86 21.76
N TYR A 328 -22.89 13.55 21.87
CA TYR A 328 -23.91 12.55 21.51
C TYR A 328 -25.20 12.73 22.33
N ASN A 329 -25.07 13.12 23.59
CA ASN A 329 -26.14 13.43 24.53
C ASN A 329 -26.85 14.77 24.26
N SER A 330 -26.87 15.25 23.02
CA SER A 330 -27.59 16.45 22.60
C SER A 330 -28.71 16.10 21.62
N SER A 331 -29.88 16.72 21.77
CA SER A 331 -31.01 16.59 20.84
C SER A 331 -30.70 17.08 19.41
N THR A 332 -29.62 17.84 19.24
CA THR A 332 -29.17 18.38 17.95
C THR A 332 -28.00 17.61 17.34
N TYR A 333 -27.53 16.55 18.00
CA TYR A 333 -26.33 15.79 17.62
C TYR A 333 -26.28 15.43 16.13
N TYR A 334 -27.32 14.76 15.60
CA TYR A 334 -27.31 14.31 14.20
C TYR A 334 -27.38 15.44 13.16
N ALA A 335 -27.85 16.64 13.54
CA ALA A 335 -27.76 17.80 12.67
C ALA A 335 -26.36 18.44 12.73
N GLN A 336 -25.76 18.47 13.92
CA GLN A 336 -24.43 19.05 14.16
C GLN A 336 -23.30 18.16 13.62
N ILE A 337 -23.44 16.83 13.66
CA ILE A 337 -22.41 15.89 13.19
C ILE A 337 -22.16 16.04 11.68
N ASN A 338 -23.18 16.32 10.88
CA ASN A 338 -22.99 16.58 9.45
C ASN A 338 -22.18 17.85 9.18
N ALA A 339 -22.47 18.92 9.92
CA ALA A 339 -21.71 20.18 9.82
C ALA A 339 -20.27 19.98 10.30
N TYR A 340 -20.09 19.21 11.38
CA TYR A 340 -18.78 18.83 11.91
C TYR A 340 -17.98 18.01 10.89
N ASN A 341 -18.52 16.91 10.35
CA ASN A 341 -17.81 16.02 9.41
C ASN A 341 -17.31 16.81 8.18
N LYS A 342 -18.16 17.67 7.62
CA LYS A 342 -17.79 18.54 6.50
C LYS A 342 -16.67 19.51 6.89
N ALA A 343 -16.84 20.22 8.01
CA ALA A 343 -15.87 21.20 8.46
C ALA A 343 -14.51 20.57 8.80
N TYR A 344 -14.52 19.37 9.37
CA TYR A 344 -13.33 18.58 9.68
C TYR A 344 -12.59 18.22 8.39
N SER A 345 -13.28 17.58 7.43
CA SER A 345 -12.67 17.20 6.15
C SER A 345 -12.14 18.40 5.36
N GLU A 346 -12.91 19.49 5.26
CA GLU A 346 -12.46 20.74 4.63
C GLU A 346 -11.25 21.38 5.34
N ALA A 347 -11.13 21.20 6.66
CA ALA A 347 -9.98 21.67 7.42
C ALA A 347 -8.76 20.79 7.14
N ILE A 348 -8.88 19.46 7.19
CA ILE A 348 -7.79 18.52 6.86
C ILE A 348 -7.22 18.81 5.48
N VAL A 349 -8.05 19.01 4.46
CA VAL A 349 -7.61 19.37 3.11
C VAL A 349 -6.77 20.66 3.10
N LYS A 350 -7.13 21.66 3.88
CA LYS A 350 -6.36 22.92 3.99
C LYS A 350 -5.03 22.72 4.70
N LEU A 351 -5.01 21.93 5.77
CA LEU A 351 -3.80 21.62 6.52
C LEU A 351 -2.82 20.81 5.65
N GLN A 352 -3.32 19.85 4.90
CA GLN A 352 -2.54 19.08 3.93
C GLN A 352 -1.99 19.99 2.82
N ALA A 353 -2.80 20.86 2.22
CA ALA A 353 -2.32 21.79 1.20
C ALA A 353 -1.25 22.80 1.72
N LYS A 354 -1.28 23.12 3.02
CA LYS A 354 -0.30 23.99 3.67
C LYS A 354 1.04 23.27 3.89
N ASN A 355 1.01 22.01 4.33
CA ASN A 355 2.18 21.29 4.83
C ASN A 355 2.72 20.23 3.86
N THR A 356 1.97 19.88 2.80
CA THR A 356 2.34 18.88 1.81
C THR A 356 2.29 19.48 0.40
N LYS A 357 3.38 19.35 -0.35
CA LYS A 357 3.46 19.69 -1.77
C LYS A 357 3.65 18.44 -2.58
N MET A 358 2.78 18.25 -3.57
CA MET A 358 2.85 17.13 -4.48
C MET A 358 2.72 17.61 -5.92
N ILE A 359 3.66 17.22 -6.78
CA ILE A 359 3.65 17.57 -8.21
C ILE A 359 3.90 16.35 -9.08
N LEU A 360 3.17 16.24 -10.18
CA LEU A 360 3.42 15.27 -11.23
C LEU A 360 4.32 15.90 -12.30
N VAL A 361 5.45 15.26 -12.57
CA VAL A 361 6.48 15.75 -13.49
C VAL A 361 6.80 14.67 -14.52
N SER A 362 7.06 15.08 -15.77
CA SER A 362 7.61 14.17 -16.77
C SER A 362 9.10 13.93 -16.50
N LYS A 363 9.50 12.66 -16.39
CA LYS A 363 10.90 12.27 -16.23
C LYS A 363 11.72 12.52 -17.52
N LYS A 364 11.06 12.54 -18.68
CA LYS A 364 11.70 12.71 -19.99
C LYS A 364 12.30 14.11 -20.17
N ASP A 365 11.60 15.15 -19.69
CA ASP A 365 11.96 16.55 -19.95
C ASP A 365 11.85 17.47 -18.71
N GLY A 366 11.46 16.95 -17.54
CA GLY A 366 11.33 17.72 -16.30
C GLY A 366 10.10 18.64 -16.25
N THR A 367 9.18 18.55 -17.21
CA THR A 367 8.00 19.42 -17.26
C THR A 367 7.01 19.06 -16.16
N LYS A 368 6.59 20.06 -15.37
CA LYS A 368 5.46 19.91 -14.44
C LYS A 368 4.16 19.75 -15.24
N ILE A 369 3.52 18.60 -15.10
CA ILE A 369 2.26 18.25 -15.76
C ILE A 369 1.06 18.75 -14.94
N ALA A 370 1.07 18.49 -13.63
CA ALA A 370 -0.01 18.84 -12.72
C ALA A 370 0.48 19.03 -11.27
N ASP A 371 -0.23 19.84 -10.50
CA ASP A 371 -0.17 19.80 -9.04
C ASP A 371 -1.15 18.71 -8.54
N LEU A 372 -0.78 17.97 -7.50
CA LEU A 372 -1.70 17.05 -6.82
C LEU A 372 -2.32 17.80 -5.64
N VAL A 373 -3.64 17.92 -5.64
CA VAL A 373 -4.41 18.65 -4.61
C VAL A 373 -5.48 17.75 -4.04
N GLN A 374 -5.80 17.91 -2.76
CA GLN A 374 -6.91 17.20 -2.13
C GLN A 374 -8.20 18.01 -2.19
N ARG A 375 -9.35 17.33 -2.14
CA ARG A 375 -10.68 17.91 -1.97
C ARG A 375 -11.49 17.09 -0.98
N SER A 376 -12.38 17.77 -0.26
CA SER A 376 -13.40 17.13 0.56
C SER A 376 -14.61 16.83 -0.32
N GLU A 377 -14.92 15.54 -0.50
CA GLU A 377 -16.03 15.06 -1.32
C GLU A 377 -17.01 14.26 -0.45
N GLU A 378 -18.28 14.20 -0.86
CA GLU A 378 -19.27 13.38 -0.16
C GLU A 378 -18.90 11.90 -0.26
N GLY A 379 -18.63 11.27 0.89
CA GLY A 379 -18.32 9.86 1.01
C GLY A 379 -19.53 9.02 1.42
N TYR A 380 -19.27 8.05 2.30
CA TYR A 380 -20.31 7.19 2.86
C TYR A 380 -21.41 7.99 3.59
N SER A 381 -22.65 7.53 3.46
CA SER A 381 -23.78 8.07 4.21
C SER A 381 -24.69 6.99 4.75
N TYR A 382 -25.39 7.30 5.83
CA TYR A 382 -26.39 6.41 6.42
C TYR A 382 -27.56 7.20 6.98
N THR A 383 -28.76 6.62 6.91
CA THR A 383 -29.95 7.20 7.54
C THR A 383 -30.04 6.71 8.98
N ASN A 384 -29.97 7.64 9.93
CA ASN A 384 -30.27 7.34 11.33
C ASN A 384 -31.75 7.57 11.63
N TYR A 385 -32.38 6.60 12.29
CA TYR A 385 -33.81 6.65 12.63
C TYR A 385 -34.08 6.99 14.09
N SER A 386 -33.03 7.25 14.88
CA SER A 386 -33.17 7.61 16.29
C SER A 386 -33.88 8.95 16.46
N VAL A 387 -34.72 9.05 17.49
CA VAL A 387 -35.42 10.28 17.90
C VAL A 387 -35.00 10.66 19.31
N TRP A 388 -34.93 11.96 19.59
CA TRP A 388 -34.63 12.45 20.93
C TRP A 388 -35.86 12.29 21.82
N VAL A 389 -35.69 11.62 22.96
CA VAL A 389 -36.71 11.43 23.99
C VAL A 389 -36.33 12.29 25.19
N ASN A 390 -37.16 13.28 25.49
CA ASN A 390 -36.93 14.12 26.67
C ASN A 390 -37.16 13.33 27.96
N ASP A 391 -36.27 13.53 28.94
CA ASP A 391 -36.40 12.98 30.29
C ASP A 391 -35.85 13.96 31.34
N ASN A 392 -35.78 13.53 32.61
CA ASN A 392 -35.27 14.33 33.71
C ASN A 392 -33.76 14.12 33.97
N SER A 393 -33.01 13.58 33.01
CA SER A 393 -31.55 13.46 33.12
C SER A 393 -30.90 14.85 33.08
N THR A 394 -29.62 14.92 33.46
CA THR A 394 -28.82 16.15 33.39
C THR A 394 -28.71 16.71 31.98
N GLU A 395 -28.85 15.83 30.97
CA GLU A 395 -28.75 16.17 29.54
C GLU A 395 -30.12 16.48 28.91
N GLY A 396 -31.21 16.36 29.69
CA GLY A 396 -32.58 16.66 29.25
C GLY A 396 -33.21 15.61 28.34
N GLY A 397 -32.56 14.46 28.12
CA GLY A 397 -33.10 13.36 27.31
C GLY A 397 -32.06 12.33 26.86
N TYR A 398 -32.51 11.41 26.00
CA TYR A 398 -31.67 10.40 25.35
C TYR A 398 -32.15 10.08 23.94
N TRP A 399 -31.24 9.54 23.11
CA TRP A 399 -31.59 9.02 21.79
C TRP A 399 -32.23 7.64 21.91
N ASN A 400 -33.43 7.48 21.34
CA ASN A 400 -34.10 6.19 21.25
C ASN A 400 -34.32 5.80 19.78
N TRP A 401 -34.06 4.53 19.47
CA TRP A 401 -34.35 4.00 18.15
C TRP A 401 -35.86 3.97 17.91
N ASN A 402 -36.31 4.52 16.78
CA ASN A 402 -37.71 4.50 16.39
C ASN A 402 -37.87 3.95 14.97
N SER A 403 -38.26 2.67 14.87
CA SER A 403 -38.49 1.99 13.59
C SER A 403 -39.67 2.56 12.78
N ASN A 404 -40.51 3.40 13.39
CA ASN A 404 -41.65 4.05 12.73
C ASN A 404 -41.33 5.48 12.26
N ASN A 405 -40.10 5.96 12.49
CA ASN A 405 -39.64 7.25 12.00
C ASN A 405 -39.30 7.13 10.51
N ASN A 406 -40.26 7.35 9.61
CA ASN A 406 -40.05 7.17 8.17
C ASN A 406 -39.20 8.29 7.51
N THR A 407 -38.85 9.35 8.23
CA THR A 407 -38.07 10.47 7.68
C THR A 407 -36.58 10.35 7.95
N GLY A 408 -36.18 9.81 9.12
CA GLY A 408 -34.78 9.69 9.53
C GLY A 408 -33.97 11.00 9.46
N THR A 409 -32.70 10.96 9.83
CA THR A 409 -31.72 12.01 9.55
C THR A 409 -30.59 11.37 8.76
N LEU A 410 -30.33 11.88 7.55
CA LEU A 410 -29.16 11.46 6.78
C LEU A 410 -27.90 11.97 7.47
N VAL A 411 -27.00 11.07 7.81
CA VAL A 411 -25.65 11.39 8.28
C VAL A 411 -24.69 11.21 7.12
N GLN A 412 -23.97 12.27 6.77
CA GLN A 412 -23.02 12.32 5.67
C GLN A 412 -21.59 12.34 6.21
N GLN A 413 -20.75 11.42 5.74
CA GLN A 413 -19.30 11.45 5.91
C GLN A 413 -18.65 12.04 4.67
N TYR A 414 -17.41 12.50 4.81
CA TYR A 414 -16.65 13.11 3.72
C TYR A 414 -15.33 12.38 3.59
N ASP A 415 -14.86 12.23 2.36
CA ASP A 415 -13.58 11.62 2.02
C ASP A 415 -12.64 12.70 1.45
N GLU A 416 -11.35 12.62 1.79
CA GLU A 416 -10.31 13.45 1.18
C GLU A 416 -9.78 12.81 -0.10
N VAL A 417 -10.19 13.32 -1.26
CA VAL A 417 -9.89 12.74 -2.58
C VAL A 417 -8.79 13.53 -3.30
N LEU A 418 -7.83 12.82 -3.90
CA LEU A 418 -6.73 13.43 -4.67
C LEU A 418 -7.14 13.76 -6.12
N TYR A 419 -6.78 14.96 -6.56
CA TYR A 419 -7.01 15.50 -7.90
C TYR A 419 -5.71 15.96 -8.55
N LEU A 420 -5.59 15.74 -9.86
CA LEU A 420 -4.61 16.39 -10.71
C LEU A 420 -5.15 17.75 -11.15
N LYS A 421 -4.51 18.82 -10.70
CA LYS A 421 -4.75 20.20 -11.16
C LYS A 421 -3.75 20.55 -12.24
N PHE A 422 -4.23 20.60 -13.48
CA PHE A 422 -3.42 20.96 -14.64
C PHE A 422 -3.18 22.47 -14.72
N ASN A 423 -2.23 22.89 -15.55
CA ASN A 423 -1.87 24.31 -15.72
C ASN A 423 -3.01 25.17 -16.28
N ASP A 424 -4.02 24.56 -16.93
CA ASP A 424 -5.25 25.24 -17.36
C ASP A 424 -6.30 25.39 -16.22
N ASN A 425 -5.92 25.05 -14.98
CA ASN A 425 -6.75 25.00 -13.78
C ASN A 425 -7.88 23.96 -13.80
N THR A 426 -7.99 23.15 -14.85
CA THR A 426 -8.89 22.01 -14.82
C THR A 426 -8.40 21.01 -13.80
N GLN A 427 -9.35 20.36 -13.15
CA GLN A 427 -9.08 19.34 -12.15
C GLN A 427 -9.77 18.06 -12.56
N VAL A 428 -9.04 16.98 -12.45
CA VAL A 428 -9.56 15.63 -12.69
C VAL A 428 -9.06 14.77 -11.55
N GLU A 429 -9.95 13.96 -11.00
CA GLU A 429 -9.60 13.01 -9.95
C GLU A 429 -8.39 12.17 -10.40
N MET A 430 -7.38 12.02 -9.55
CA MET A 430 -6.16 11.27 -9.87
C MET A 430 -6.51 9.84 -10.30
N SER A 431 -7.56 9.31 -9.68
CA SER A 431 -8.16 8.01 -9.93
C SER A 431 -8.60 7.81 -11.40
N ALA A 432 -8.98 8.87 -12.11
CA ALA A 432 -9.36 8.78 -13.52
C ALA A 432 -8.20 8.35 -14.43
N TYR A 433 -6.95 8.64 -14.06
CA TYR A 433 -5.76 8.24 -14.80
C TYR A 433 -5.07 7.03 -14.18
N PHE A 434 -5.11 6.95 -12.85
CA PHE A 434 -4.29 6.00 -12.10
C PHE A 434 -5.07 5.01 -11.24
N SER A 435 -6.41 5.10 -11.06
CA SER A 435 -7.17 4.12 -10.24
C SER A 435 -7.98 3.12 -11.05
N THR A 436 -8.45 3.49 -12.25
CA THR A 436 -9.37 2.63 -13.01
C THR A 436 -8.62 1.43 -13.58
N GLY A 437 -8.46 0.37 -12.77
CA GLY A 437 -7.59 -0.78 -13.00
C GLY A 437 -6.41 -0.89 -12.01
N PHE A 438 -6.12 0.14 -11.22
CA PHE A 438 -5.12 0.11 -10.14
C PHE A 438 -5.71 -0.34 -8.81
N ASP A 439 -7.00 -0.10 -8.52
CA ASP A 439 -7.63 -0.67 -7.30
C ASP A 439 -7.56 -2.21 -7.32
N ASP A 440 -7.73 -2.80 -8.51
CA ASP A 440 -7.56 -4.25 -8.75
C ASP A 440 -6.11 -4.72 -8.66
N LEU A 441 -5.15 -3.81 -8.76
CA LEU A 441 -3.72 -4.06 -8.70
C LEU A 441 -3.18 -3.84 -7.30
N GLU A 442 -3.53 -2.75 -6.63
CA GLU A 442 -3.32 -2.51 -5.21
C GLU A 442 -3.88 -3.69 -4.44
N LYS A 443 -5.15 -4.04 -4.64
CA LYS A 443 -5.76 -5.21 -4.01
C LYS A 443 -4.99 -6.51 -4.31
N LYS A 444 -4.43 -6.68 -5.50
CA LYS A 444 -3.70 -7.91 -5.84
C LYS A 444 -2.25 -7.94 -5.39
N PHE A 445 -1.61 -6.79 -5.35
CA PHE A 445 -0.30 -6.60 -4.76
C PHE A 445 -0.42 -6.79 -3.25
N GLU A 446 -1.47 -6.24 -2.63
CA GLU A 446 -1.89 -6.59 -1.29
C GLU A 446 -2.20 -8.08 -1.17
N ASP A 447 -2.98 -8.71 -2.05
CA ASP A 447 -3.26 -10.16 -1.96
C ASP A 447 -1.98 -11.01 -2.11
N PHE A 448 -1.01 -10.52 -2.88
CA PHE A 448 0.31 -11.12 -3.02
C PHE A 448 1.16 -10.90 -1.77
N LEU A 449 1.25 -9.68 -1.23
CA LEU A 449 1.98 -9.39 0.00
C LEU A 449 1.34 -10.07 1.21
N LYS A 450 0.00 -10.07 1.30
CA LYS A 450 -0.78 -10.82 2.29
C LYS A 450 -0.58 -12.32 2.19
N SER A 451 -0.09 -12.85 1.06
CA SER A 451 0.33 -14.26 1.02
C SER A 451 1.59 -14.53 1.85
N PHE A 452 2.29 -13.48 2.28
CA PHE A 452 3.41 -13.53 3.23
C PHE A 452 3.02 -13.17 4.67
N GLU A 453 1.87 -12.52 4.88
CA GLU A 453 1.42 -11.94 6.16
C GLU A 453 0.17 -12.63 6.76
N ARG A 454 -0.12 -13.88 6.36
CA ARG A 454 -1.31 -14.61 6.83
C ARG A 454 -1.02 -16.02 7.27
#